data_AF-A0A6B0DGG5-F1
#
_entry.id   AF-A0A6B0DGG5-F1
#
_cell.length_a   1.000
_cell.length_b   1.000
_cell.length_c   1.000
_cell.angle_alpha   90.00
_cell.angle_beta   90.00
_cell.angle_gamma   90.00
#
_symmetry.space_group_name_H-M   'P 1'
#
loop_
_entity.id
_entity.type
_entity.pdbx_description
1 polymer ?
#
loop_
_entity_poly.entity_id
_entity_poly.type
_entity_poly.pdbx_seq_one_letter_code
_entity_poly.pdbx_strand_id
1 'polypeptide(L)' 'MLAFKSVTQPYSPSPLIKDLMKRYIDAINLCIDIAIEKNITSRNSLSNEAYKIISRYNLPSYYYVEIIN' A
#
# COMPACT_ATOMS: atom_id res chain seq x y z
N MET A 1 3.83 -27.57 -20.43
CA MET A 1 4.06 -26.78 -19.20
C MET A 1 5.40 -26.06 -19.39
N LEU A 2 5.38 -24.76 -19.67
CA LEU A 2 6.62 -23.98 -19.85
C LEU A 2 7.20 -23.73 -18.46
N ALA A 3 8.33 -24.36 -18.15
CA ALA A 3 9.07 -24.11 -16.91
C ALA A 3 9.72 -22.73 -17.02
N PHE A 4 9.16 -21.74 -16.32
CA PHE A 4 9.82 -20.46 -16.13
C PHE A 4 11.05 -20.70 -15.24
N LYS A 5 12.25 -20.62 -15.83
CA LYS A 5 13.50 -20.54 -15.07
C LYS A 5 13.50 -19.19 -14.35
N SER A 6 13.23 -19.18 -13.04
CA SER A 6 13.44 -17.98 -12.24
C SER A 6 14.94 -17.83 -12.02
N VAL A 7 15.52 -16.77 -12.57
CA VAL A 7 16.89 -16.38 -12.24
C VAL A 7 16.82 -15.54 -10.98
N THR A 8 17.35 -16.05 -9.86
CA THR A 8 17.46 -15.28 -8.63
C THR A 8 18.43 -14.13 -8.87
N GLN A 9 17.91 -12.95 -9.17
CA GLN A 9 18.74 -11.76 -9.31
C GLN A 9 19.12 -11.25 -7.92
N PRO A 10 20.41 -10.97 -7.65
CA PRO A 10 20.81 -10.30 -6.43
C PRO A 10 20.23 -8.88 -6.45
N TYR A 11 19.07 -8.72 -5.82
CA TYR A 11 18.39 -7.44 -5.71
C TYR A 11 18.76 -6.78 -4.38
N SER A 12 19.47 -5.67 -4.46
CA SER A 12 19.67 -4.77 -3.33
C SER A 12 18.81 -3.54 -3.54
N PRO A 13 17.68 -3.38 -2.82
CA PRO A 13 16.82 -2.22 -2.99
C PRO A 13 17.58 -0.96 -2.65
N SER A 14 17.54 0.01 -3.56
CA SER A 14 18.11 1.33 -3.33
C SER A 14 17.46 1.99 -2.10
N PRO A 15 18.14 2.94 -1.43
CA PRO A 15 17.54 3.68 -0.32
C PRO A 15 16.20 4.32 -0.68
N LEU A 16 16.05 4.80 -1.92
CA LEU A 16 14.80 5.36 -2.43
C LEU A 16 13.66 4.33 -2.44
N ILE A 17 13.93 3.09 -2.88
CA ILE A 17 12.90 2.05 -2.90
C ILE A 17 12.52 1.67 -1.46
N LYS A 18 13.48 1.56 -0.54
CA LYS A 18 13.19 1.29 0.88
C LYS A 18 12.29 2.36 1.48
N ASP A 19 12.57 3.62 1.17
CA ASP A 19 11.77 4.76 1.63
C ASP A 19 10.36 4.77 1.03
N LEU A 20 10.20 4.47 -0.26
CA LEU A 20 8.89 4.31 -0.90
C LEU A 20 8.08 3.16 -0.26
N MET A 21 8.71 2.01 -0.02
CA MET A 21 8.07 0.88 0.65
C MET A 21 7.63 1.24 2.07
N LYS A 22 8.47 1.95 2.82
CA LYS A 22 8.12 2.40 4.17
C LYS A 22 6.92 3.35 4.14
N ARG A 23 6.92 4.36 3.27
CA ARG A 23 5.79 5.29 3.10
C ARG A 23 4.49 4.57 2.76
N TYR A 24 4.57 3.52 1.94
CA TYR A 24 3.42 2.69 1.60
C TYR A 24 2.89 1.91 2.82
N ILE A 25 3.77 1.27 3.60
CA ILE A 25 3.40 0.56 4.83
C ILE A 25 2.75 1.52 5.83
N ASP A 26 3.36 2.69 6.04
CA ASP A 26 2.85 3.69 6.98
C ASP A 26 1.45 4.17 6.57
N ALA A 27 1.19 4.35 5.27
CA ALA A 27 -0.13 4.73 4.76
C ALA A 27 -1.17 3.62 4.96
N ILE A 28 -0.82 2.34 4.77
CA ILE A 28 -1.72 1.21 5.05
C ILE A 28 -2.07 1.16 6.53
N ASN A 29 -1.07 1.26 7.41
CA ASN A 29 -1.31 1.22 8.85
C ASN A 29 -2.25 2.34 9.29
N LEU A 30 -2.08 3.55 8.74
CA LEU A 30 -2.99 4.66 8.99
C LEU A 30 -4.43 4.38 8.54
N CYS A 31 -4.63 3.72 7.39
CA CYS A 31 -5.96 3.30 6.97
C CYS A 31 -6.58 2.30 7.95
N ILE A 32 -5.80 1.35 8.45
CA ILE A 32 -6.25 0.36 9.42
C ILE A 32 -6.65 1.05 10.72
N ASP A 33 -5.83 1.98 11.22
CA ASP A 33 -6.11 2.75 12.43
C ASP A 33 -7.42 3.54 12.29
N ILE A 34 -7.61 4.24 11.16
CA ILE A 34 -8.86 4.97 10.87
C ILE A 34 -10.05 4.01 10.83
N ALA A 35 -9.89 2.83 10.22
CA ALA A 35 -10.97 1.85 10.13
C ALA A 35 -11.39 1.34 11.52
N ILE A 36 -10.41 1.06 12.39
CA ILE A 36 -10.65 0.61 13.76
C ILE A 36 -11.28 1.73 14.59
N GLU A 37 -10.69 2.94 14.58
CA GLU A 37 -11.16 4.09 15.36
C GLU A 37 -12.61 4.46 15.03
N LYS A 38 -12.97 4.39 13.75
CA LYS A 38 -14.31 4.79 13.25
C LYS A 38 -15.26 3.62 13.06
N ASN A 39 -14.84 2.40 13.42
CA ASN A 39 -15.59 1.17 13.21
C ASN A 39 -16.08 1.00 11.75
N ILE A 40 -15.23 1.34 10.79
CA ILE A 40 -15.51 1.27 9.36
C ILE A 40 -15.17 -0.13 8.85
N THR A 41 -16.18 -0.81 8.32
CA THR A 41 -16.02 -2.15 7.71
C THR A 41 -16.14 -2.14 6.19
N SER A 42 -16.56 -1.01 5.61
CA SER A 42 -16.75 -0.87 4.17
C SER A 42 -15.56 -0.15 3.52
N ARG A 43 -15.10 -0.70 2.39
CA ARG A 43 -14.02 -0.10 1.58
C ARG A 43 -14.35 1.31 1.14
N ASN A 44 -15.59 1.57 0.69
CA ASN A 44 -15.96 2.88 0.15
C ASN A 44 -15.95 3.96 1.24
N SER A 45 -16.43 3.64 2.45
CA SER A 45 -16.37 4.53 3.61
C SER A 45 -14.91 4.81 4.01
N LEU A 46 -14.06 3.77 4.03
CA LEU A 46 -12.66 3.94 4.35
C LEU A 46 -11.93 4.79 3.31
N SER A 47 -12.19 4.56 2.02
CA SER A 47 -11.62 5.37 0.94
C SER A 47 -12.02 6.83 1.07
N ASN A 48 -13.30 7.14 1.29
CA ASN A 48 -13.74 8.53 1.44
C ASN A 48 -13.07 9.23 2.63
N GLU A 49 -12.84 8.51 3.71
CA GLU A 49 -12.25 9.03 4.94
C GLU A 49 -10.73 9.20 4.83
N ALA A 50 -10.04 8.17 4.34
CA ALA A 50 -8.59 8.11 4.31
C ALA A 50 -7.99 8.81 3.08
N TYR A 51 -8.71 8.96 1.96
CA TYR A 51 -8.17 9.50 0.70
C TYR A 51 -7.51 10.87 0.84
N LYS A 52 -8.12 11.79 1.60
CA LYS A 52 -7.57 13.13 1.86
C LYS A 52 -6.31 13.10 2.74
N ILE A 53 -6.12 12.04 3.51
CA ILE A 53 -5.00 11.88 4.43
C ILE A 53 -3.86 11.15 3.72
N ILE A 54 -4.16 10.09 2.97
CA ILE A 54 -3.18 9.33 2.16
C ILE A 54 -2.56 10.21 1.07
N SER A 55 -3.31 11.17 0.51
CA SER A 55 -2.74 12.13 -0.47
C SER A 55 -1.56 12.92 0.10
N ARG A 56 -1.44 13.07 1.43
CA ARG A 56 -0.30 13.72 2.10
C ARG A 56 0.97 12.87 2.11
N TYR A 57 0.86 11.55 1.94
CA TYR A 57 2.02 10.66 1.84
C TYR A 57 2.73 10.77 0.48
N ASN A 58 2.21 11.62 -0.43
CA ASN A 58 2.69 11.80 -1.79
C ASN A 58 2.87 10.45 -2.51
N LEU A 59 1.97 9.51 -2.19
CA LEU A 59 1.93 8.21 -2.84
C LEU A 59 1.28 8.42 -4.21
N PRO A 60 1.89 7.90 -5.28
CA PRO A 60 1.28 7.98 -6.59
C PRO A 60 -0.08 7.30 -6.58
N SER A 61 -1.12 8.01 -7.04
CA SER A 61 -2.54 7.62 -6.93
C SER A 61 -2.91 6.33 -7.67
N TYR A 62 -1.97 5.70 -8.37
CA TYR A 62 -2.13 4.49 -9.15
C TYR A 62 -1.92 3.19 -8.36
N TYR A 63 -1.47 3.27 -7.09
CA TYR A 63 -1.45 2.09 -6.22
C TYR A 63 -2.84 1.87 -5.61
N TYR A 64 -3.75 1.31 -6.41
CA TYR A 64 -4.93 0.65 -5.86
C TYR A 64 -4.44 -0.55 -5.04
N VAL A 65 -4.71 -0.54 -3.74
CA VAL A 65 -4.59 -1.73 -2.90
C VAL A 65 -5.64 -2.71 -3.42
N GLU A 66 -5.25 -3.61 -4.33
CA GLU A 66 -6.05 -4.78 -4.63
C GLU A 66 -6.11 -5.62 -3.36
N ILE A 67 -7.30 -5.67 -2.77
CA ILE A 67 -7.62 -6.69 -1.78
C ILE A 67 -7.60 -8.01 -2.55
N ILE A 68 -6.60 -8.84 -2.27
CA ILE A 68 -6.54 -10.22 -2.75
C ILE A 68 -7.76 -10.94 -2.17
N ASN A 69 -8.69 -11.32 -3.04
CA ASN A 69 -9.78 -12.27 -2.74
C ASN A 69 -9.22 -13.68 -2.58
#